data_AF-A0A925H3C1-F1
#
_entry.id   AF-A0A925H3C1-F1
#
_cell.length_a   1.000
_cell.length_b   1.000
_cell.length_c   1.000
_cell.angle_alpha   90.00
_cell.angle_beta   90.00
_cell.angle_gamma   90.00
#
_symmetry.space_group_name_H-M   'P 1'
#
loop_
_entity.id
_entity.type
_entity.pdbx_description
1 polymer ?
#
loop_
_entity_poly.entity_id
_entity_poly.type
_entity_poly.pdbx_seq_one_letter_code
_entity_poly.pdbx_strand_id
1 'polypeptide(L)'
;ESRDPDKPEDPDDKPEMHRSDSEAPYPVRVGGVALRLYQQSFVLVLGLLFVVSFVFHLIGSAGQNCSEAALHGQPCDGVLAHAVSTSFWFESFQNWQSEFLSIGVVVVLSIFLRQKDSPESKLVHAPHSSTGR
;
A
#
# COMPACT_ATOMS: atom_id res chain seq x y z
N GLU A 1 -4.64 20.12 6.12
CA GLU A 1 -4.08 21.37 5.59
C GLU A 1 -4.10 21.29 4.08
N SER A 2 -4.91 22.12 3.40
CA SER A 2 -5.03 22.06 1.95
C SER A 2 -3.84 22.78 1.31
N ARG A 3 -3.06 22.06 0.51
CA ARG A 3 -2.04 22.65 -0.35
C ARG A 3 -2.69 23.54 -1.41
N ASP A 4 -2.04 24.65 -1.71
CA ASP A 4 -2.36 25.52 -2.84
C ASP A 4 -1.81 24.89 -4.13
N PRO A 5 -2.66 24.39 -5.03
CA PRO A 5 -2.23 23.69 -6.24
C PRO A 5 -1.56 24.60 -7.28
N ASP A 6 -1.64 25.93 -7.12
CA ASP A 6 -1.11 26.90 -8.08
C ASP A 6 0.33 27.36 -7.74
N LYS A 7 0.89 26.93 -6.60
CA LYS A 7 2.30 27.20 -6.29
C LYS A 7 3.20 26.15 -6.98
N PRO A 8 4.14 26.57 -7.85
CA PRO A 8 5.10 25.64 -8.41
C PRO A 8 5.94 25.05 -7.27
N GLU A 9 5.94 23.72 -7.15
CA GLU A 9 6.87 23.01 -6.29
C GLU A 9 8.28 23.17 -6.88
N ASP A 10 9.22 23.65 -6.07
CA ASP A 10 10.62 23.66 -6.45
C ASP A 10 11.15 22.22 -6.37
N PRO A 11 11.51 21.58 -7.50
CA PRO A 11 12.00 20.20 -7.53
C PRO A 11 13.30 20.01 -6.75
N ASP A 12 14.04 21.08 -6.50
CA ASP A 12 15.30 21.09 -5.76
C ASP A 12 15.11 21.40 -4.27
N ASP A 13 13.88 21.61 -3.79
CA ASP A 13 13.56 21.85 -2.38
C ASP A 13 13.73 20.57 -1.54
N LYS A 14 14.95 20.37 -1.06
CA LYS A 14 15.35 19.17 -0.33
C LYS A 14 15.22 19.39 1.18
N PRO A 15 14.73 18.40 1.95
CA PRO A 15 14.64 18.48 3.40
C PRO A 15 15.97 18.83 4.09
N GLU A 16 17.11 18.47 3.50
CA GLU A 16 18.43 18.82 4.01
C GLU A 16 18.73 20.33 4.03
N MET A 17 18.06 21.13 3.20
CA MET A 17 18.22 22.59 3.15
C MET A 17 17.54 23.29 4.33
N HIS A 18 16.55 22.65 4.95
CA HIS A 18 15.76 23.17 6.07
C HIS A 18 16.30 22.79 7.46
N ARG A 19 17.56 22.33 7.54
CA ARG A 19 18.17 21.91 8.82
C ARG A 19 18.29 23.03 9.85
N SER A 20 18.50 24.26 9.38
CA SER A 20 18.64 25.46 10.21
C SER A 20 17.31 26.06 10.65
N ASP A 21 16.18 25.61 10.08
CA ASP A 21 14.88 26.21 10.37
C ASP A 21 14.38 25.76 11.75
N SER A 22 14.01 26.73 12.57
CA SER A 22 13.52 26.48 13.93
C SER A 22 12.19 25.72 13.94
N GLU A 23 11.37 25.93 12.91
CA GLU A 23 10.05 25.28 12.74
C GLU A 23 10.15 23.89 12.10
N ALA A 24 11.32 23.50 11.57
CA ALA A 24 11.46 22.20 10.91
C ALA A 24 11.35 21.05 11.93
N PRO A 25 10.71 19.93 11.55
CA PRO A 25 10.61 18.75 12.42
C PRO A 25 11.98 18.26 12.89
N TYR A 26 12.05 17.72 14.11
CA TYR A 26 13.30 17.25 14.71
C TYR A 26 14.13 16.32 13.78
N PRO A 27 13.55 15.34 13.07
CA PRO A 27 14.32 14.49 12.15
C PRO A 27 14.97 15.25 10.98
N VAL A 28 14.34 16.34 10.52
CA VAL A 28 14.86 17.22 9.46
C VAL A 28 16.07 17.99 9.97
N ARG A 29 15.97 18.57 11.17
CA ARG A 29 17.05 19.34 11.82
C ARG A 29 18.28 18.49 12.14
N VAL A 30 18.08 17.24 12.58
CA VAL A 30 19.17 16.31 12.93
C VAL A 30 19.81 15.67 11.68
N GLY A 31 19.03 15.42 10.63
CA GLY A 31 19.51 14.78 9.41
C GLY A 31 19.87 13.30 9.60
N GLY A 32 20.67 12.77 8.66
CA GLY A 32 21.21 11.41 8.74
C GLY A 32 20.15 10.30 8.72
N VAL A 33 20.29 9.30 9.59
CA VAL A 33 19.39 8.13 9.65
C VAL A 33 17.98 8.53 10.11
N ALA A 34 17.86 9.48 11.05
CA ALA A 34 16.57 9.97 11.52
C ALA A 34 15.76 10.59 10.37
N LEU A 35 16.40 11.39 9.52
CA LEU A 35 15.76 11.95 8.33
C LEU A 35 15.33 10.87 7.33
N ARG A 36 16.18 9.87 7.05
CA ARG A 36 15.84 8.77 6.14
C ARG A 36 14.65 7.95 6.62
N LEU A 37 14.62 7.62 7.91
CA LEU A 37 13.48 6.91 8.51
C LEU A 37 12.23 7.77 8.49
N TYR A 38 12.35 9.07 8.75
CA TYR A 38 11.22 10.00 8.71
C TYR A 38 10.62 10.13 7.31
N GLN A 39 11.46 10.27 6.28
CA GLN A 39 11.06 10.35 4.87
C GLN A 39 10.31 9.09 4.38
N GLN A 40 10.61 7.93 4.96
CA GLN A 40 10.00 6.65 4.61
C GLN A 40 9.02 6.15 5.70
N SER A 41 8.74 6.95 6.72
CA SER A 41 8.03 6.50 7.94
C SER A 41 6.64 5.97 7.64
N PHE A 42 5.91 6.62 6.72
CA PHE A 42 4.58 6.18 6.29
C PHE A 42 4.60 4.76 5.72
N VAL A 43 5.47 4.49 4.75
CA VAL A 43 5.60 3.17 4.11
C VAL A 43 6.12 2.14 5.11
N LEU A 44 7.07 2.51 5.97
CA LEU A 44 7.61 1.61 7.00
C LEU A 44 6.52 1.19 8.00
N VAL A 45 5.70 2.12 8.48
CA VAL A 45 4.62 1.83 9.42
C VAL A 45 3.55 0.97 8.75
N LEU A 46 3.13 1.30 7.52
CA LEU A 46 2.17 0.47 6.78
C LEU A 46 2.72 -0.93 6.50
N GLY A 47 4.00 -1.05 6.11
CA GLY A 47 4.67 -2.32 5.89
C GLY A 47 4.76 -3.15 7.17
N LEU A 48 5.06 -2.53 8.31
CA LEU A 48 5.08 -3.21 9.60
C LEU A 48 3.69 -3.72 9.99
N LEU A 49 2.66 -2.87 9.89
CA LEU A 49 1.28 -3.26 10.17
C LEU A 49 0.81 -4.39 9.24
N PHE A 50 1.20 -4.33 7.96
CA PHE A 50 0.95 -5.39 7.00
C PHE A 50 1.59 -6.71 7.45
N VAL A 51 2.89 -6.73 7.78
CA VAL A 51 3.60 -7.94 8.21
C VAL A 51 2.97 -8.51 9.48
N VAL A 52 2.66 -7.68 10.48
CA VAL A 52 2.01 -8.12 11.72
C VAL A 52 0.64 -8.73 11.44
N SER A 53 -0.19 -8.06 10.64
CA SER A 53 -1.51 -8.55 10.24
C SER A 53 -1.41 -9.87 9.46
N PHE A 54 -0.46 -9.96 8.52
CA PHE A 54 -0.25 -11.14 7.69
C PHE A 54 0.20 -12.35 8.53
N VAL A 55 1.08 -12.14 9.52
CA VAL A 55 1.48 -13.18 10.47
C VAL A 55 0.30 -13.65 11.32
N PHE A 56 -0.53 -12.73 11.83
CA PHE A 56 -1.74 -13.11 12.56
C PHE A 56 -2.74 -13.86 11.69
N HIS A 57 -2.91 -13.45 10.43
CA HIS A 57 -3.73 -14.18 9.47
C HIS A 57 -3.21 -15.61 9.26
N LEU A 58 -1.90 -15.78 9.05
CA LEU A 58 -1.27 -17.10 8.89
C LEU A 58 -1.48 -18.00 10.10
N ILE A 59 -1.22 -17.48 11.32
CA ILE A 59 -1.36 -18.26 12.55
C ILE A 59 -2.85 -18.63 12.78
N GLY A 60 -3.76 -17.68 12.56
CA GLY A 60 -5.20 -17.91 12.71
C GLY A 60 -5.73 -18.93 11.71
N SER A 61 -5.36 -18.79 10.44
CA SER A 61 -5.73 -19.71 9.36
C SER A 61 -5.18 -21.12 9.60
N ALA A 62 -3.92 -21.25 10.01
CA ALA A 62 -3.33 -22.55 10.37
C ALA A 62 -4.05 -23.20 11.56
N GLY A 63 -4.43 -22.43 12.58
CA GLY A 63 -5.19 -22.92 13.73
C GLY A 63 -6.59 -23.41 13.34
N GLN A 64 -7.26 -22.71 12.42
CA GLN A 64 -8.54 -23.13 11.87
C GLN A 64 -8.41 -24.45 11.08
N ASN A 65 -7.42 -24.55 10.18
CA ASN A 65 -7.14 -25.76 9.42
C ASN A 65 -6.85 -26.97 10.33
N CYS A 66 -6.09 -26.76 11.41
CA CYS A 66 -5.82 -27.77 12.43
C CYS A 66 -7.09 -28.26 13.13
N SER A 67 -7.98 -27.31 13.47
CA SER A 67 -9.26 -27.61 14.13
C SER A 67 -10.16 -28.44 13.22
N GLU A 68 -10.21 -28.12 11.94
CA GLU A 68 -10.96 -28.88 10.93
C GLU A 68 -10.36 -30.27 10.69
N ALA A 69 -9.03 -30.39 10.57
CA ALA A 69 -8.36 -31.67 10.44
C ALA A 69 -8.70 -32.62 11.62
N ALA A 70 -8.71 -32.09 12.85
CA ALA A 70 -9.07 -32.86 14.03
C ALA A 70 -10.52 -33.39 13.98
N LEU A 71 -11.48 -32.60 13.48
CA LEU A 71 -12.87 -33.03 13.29
C LEU A 71 -12.99 -34.17 12.26
N HIS A 72 -12.07 -34.24 11.31
CA HIS A 72 -12.02 -35.28 10.28
C HIS A 72 -11.05 -36.44 10.60
N GLY A 73 -10.45 -36.46 11.81
CA GLY A 73 -9.48 -37.49 12.21
C GLY A 73 -8.17 -37.44 11.42
N GLN A 74 -7.85 -36.29 10.82
CA GLN A 74 -6.63 -36.06 10.05
C GLN A 74 -5.54 -35.44 10.94
N PRO A 75 -4.24 -35.64 10.62
CA PRO A 75 -3.16 -34.95 11.30
C PRO A 75 -3.21 -33.44 11.03
N CYS A 76 -2.75 -32.67 12.02
CA CYS A 76 -2.65 -31.22 11.90
C CYS A 76 -1.34 -30.82 11.22
N ASP A 77 -1.45 -30.02 10.16
CA ASP A 77 -0.30 -29.41 9.51
C ASP A 77 0.27 -28.26 10.36
N GLY A 78 1.60 -28.19 10.44
CA GLY A 78 2.27 -27.09 11.13
C GLY A 78 2.12 -25.75 10.39
N VAL A 79 2.26 -24.63 11.11
CA VAL A 79 2.14 -23.26 10.56
C VAL A 79 3.02 -23.03 9.33
N LEU A 80 4.25 -23.57 9.33
CA LEU A 80 5.16 -23.46 8.18
C LEU A 80 4.68 -24.23 6.94
N ALA A 81 4.06 -25.39 7.14
CA ALA A 81 3.47 -26.17 6.05
C ALA A 81 2.24 -25.45 5.49
N HIS A 82 1.42 -24.86 6.37
CA HIS A 82 0.25 -24.08 5.97
C HIS A 82 0.63 -22.82 5.18
N ALA A 83 1.75 -22.17 5.50
CA ALA A 83 2.21 -20.94 4.82
C ALA A 83 2.49 -21.11 3.33
N VAL A 84 2.79 -22.33 2.88
CA VAL A 84 3.01 -22.67 1.46
C VAL A 84 1.81 -23.41 0.84
N SER A 85 0.73 -23.59 1.60
CA SER A 85 -0.46 -24.29 1.14
C SER A 85 -1.29 -23.45 0.17
N THR A 86 -1.97 -24.10 -0.76
CA THR A 86 -2.90 -23.44 -1.67
C THR A 86 -4.05 -22.76 -0.91
N SER A 87 -4.53 -23.36 0.18
CA SER A 87 -5.65 -22.82 0.98
C SER A 87 -5.32 -21.47 1.60
N PHE A 88 -4.15 -21.34 2.23
CA PHE A 88 -3.69 -20.07 2.82
C PHE A 88 -3.59 -18.95 1.76
N TRP A 89 -2.98 -19.26 0.62
CA TRP A 89 -2.87 -18.29 -0.48
C TRP A 89 -4.22 -17.95 -1.08
N PHE A 90 -5.14 -18.92 -1.20
CA PHE A 90 -6.50 -18.67 -1.67
C PHE A 90 -7.25 -17.70 -0.73
N GLU A 91 -7.22 -17.94 0.58
CA GLU A 91 -7.80 -17.03 1.58
C GLU A 91 -7.19 -15.62 1.50
N SER A 92 -5.85 -15.54 1.37
CA SER A 92 -5.12 -14.28 1.21
C SER A 92 -5.55 -13.52 -0.05
N PHE A 93 -5.66 -14.22 -1.18
CA PHE A 93 -6.09 -13.61 -2.45
C PHE A 93 -7.57 -13.22 -2.45
N GLN A 94 -8.43 -13.94 -1.74
CA GLN A 94 -9.82 -13.55 -1.56
C GLN A 94 -9.95 -12.22 -0.80
N ASN A 95 -9.14 -12.02 0.24
CA ASN A 95 -9.08 -10.74 0.95
C ASN A 95 -8.65 -9.57 0.04
N TRP A 96 -7.84 -9.83 -0.99
CA TRP A 96 -7.39 -8.82 -1.95
C TRP A 96 -8.25 -8.71 -3.22
N GLN A 97 -9.18 -9.64 -3.43
CA GLN A 97 -9.89 -9.79 -4.70
C GLN A 97 -10.61 -8.50 -5.11
N SER A 98 -11.34 -7.89 -4.19
CA SER A 98 -12.13 -6.68 -4.48
C SER A 98 -11.25 -5.48 -4.81
N GLU A 99 -10.04 -5.41 -4.24
CA GLU A 99 -9.13 -4.29 -4.43
C GLU A 99 -8.41 -4.35 -5.78
N PHE A 100 -7.95 -5.54 -6.21
CA PHE A 100 -7.38 -5.67 -7.55
C PHE A 100 -8.41 -5.44 -8.65
N LEU A 101 -9.65 -5.90 -8.43
CA LEU A 101 -10.73 -5.65 -9.37
C LEU A 101 -11.06 -4.15 -9.42
N SER A 102 -11.18 -3.47 -8.28
CA SER A 102 -11.48 -2.03 -8.25
C SER A 102 -10.38 -1.21 -8.92
N ILE A 103 -9.10 -1.44 -8.60
CA ILE A 103 -7.95 -0.77 -9.22
C ILE A 103 -7.91 -1.07 -10.72
N GLY A 104 -8.07 -2.34 -11.12
CA GLY A 104 -8.08 -2.74 -12.52
C GLY A 104 -9.20 -2.07 -13.31
N VAL A 105 -10.41 -2.01 -12.74
CA VAL A 105 -11.56 -1.31 -13.33
C VAL A 105 -11.28 0.18 -13.43
N VAL A 106 -10.74 0.83 -12.40
CA VAL A 106 -10.40 2.27 -12.44
C VAL A 106 -9.36 2.56 -13.53
N VAL A 107 -8.31 1.74 -13.66
CA VAL A 107 -7.28 1.90 -14.71
C VAL A 107 -7.87 1.69 -16.11
N VAL A 108 -8.69 0.66 -16.33
CA VAL A 108 -9.31 0.42 -17.64
C VAL A 108 -10.31 1.53 -17.96
N LEU A 109 -11.19 1.88 -17.03
CA LEU A 109 -12.19 2.91 -17.24
C LEU A 109 -11.56 4.30 -17.38
N SER A 110 -10.44 4.62 -16.73
CA SER A 110 -9.78 5.92 -16.92
C SER A 110 -9.17 6.09 -18.32
N ILE A 111 -8.86 4.98 -19.01
CA ILE A 111 -8.42 5.01 -20.40
C ILE A 111 -9.57 5.44 -21.33
N PHE A 112 -10.78 4.91 -21.12
CA PHE A 112 -11.93 5.07 -22.02
C PHE A 112 -12.91 6.18 -21.61
N LEU A 113 -13.21 6.31 -20.32
CA LEU A 113 -14.14 7.28 -19.76
C LEU A 113 -13.43 8.58 -19.39
N ARG A 114 -14.17 9.69 -19.43
CA ARG A 114 -13.69 11.05 -19.13
C ARG A 114 -14.57 11.66 -18.06
N GLN A 115 -13.96 12.11 -16.97
CA GLN A 115 -14.61 12.88 -15.91
C GLN A 115 -13.93 14.23 -15.76
N LYS A 116 -14.68 15.31 -15.96
CA LYS A 116 -14.20 16.67 -15.73
C LYS A 116 -13.72 16.80 -14.27
N ASP A 117 -12.54 17.38 -14.08
CA ASP A 117 -11.89 17.66 -12.78
C ASP A 117 -11.49 16.42 -11.95
N SER A 118 -11.44 15.22 -12.55
CA SER A 118 -10.92 14.03 -11.89
C SER A 118 -9.39 13.91 -12.07
N PRO A 119 -8.60 13.73 -11.00
CA PRO A 119 -7.15 13.53 -11.11
C PRO A 119 -6.79 12.18 -11.74
N GLU A 120 -7.68 11.20 -11.65
CA GLU A 120 -7.50 9.83 -12.16
C GLU A 120 -7.98 9.66 -13.62
N SER A 121 -8.58 10.70 -14.22
CA SER A 121 -9.10 10.66 -15.59
C SER A 121 -8.27 11.52 -16.53
N LYS A 122 -8.21 11.13 -17.80
CA LYS A 122 -7.65 12.01 -18.84
C LYS A 122 -8.51 13.26 -18.99
N LEU A 123 -7.90 14.38 -19.38
CA LEU A 123 -8.63 15.60 -19.74
C LEU A 123 -9.67 15.29 -20.83
N VAL A 124 -10.84 15.91 -20.73
CA VAL A 124 -11.97 15.67 -21.65
C VAL A 124 -11.60 15.94 -23.11
N HIS A 125 -10.65 16.84 -23.36
CA HIS A 125 -10.18 17.21 -24.70
C HIS A 125 -8.90 16.47 -25.14
N ALA A 126 -8.34 15.56 -24.32
CA ALA A 126 -7.10 14.86 -24.65
C ALA A 126 -7.33 13.80 -25.77
N PRO A 127 -6.39 13.65 -26.73
CA PRO A 127 -6.45 12.61 -27.74
C PRO A 127 -6.47 11.19 -27.13
N HIS A 128 -7.14 10.24 -27.80
CA HIS A 128 -7.25 8.85 -27.31
C HIS A 128 -5.90 8.12 -27.26
N SER A 129 -4.96 8.51 -28.14
CA SER A 129 -3.59 7.99 -28.20
C SER A 129 -2.71 8.41 -27.03
N SER A 130 -3.09 9.43 -26.26
CA SER A 130 -2.34 9.85 -25.07
C SER A 130 -2.71 8.94 -23.89
N THR A 131 -1.75 8.21 -23.31
CA THR A 131 -1.94 7.36 -22.12
C THR A 131 -1.04 7.84 -20.98
N GLY A 132 -1.59 7.97 -19.78
CA GLY A 132 -0.87 8.51 -18.61
C GLY A 132 -0.79 10.04 -18.61
N ARG A 133 -0.41 10.60 -17.45
CA ARG A 133 0.17 11.95 -17.36
C ARG A 133 1.64 11.88 -17.73
#